data_AF-A0L8D4-F1
#
_entry.id   AF-A0L8D4-F1
#
_cell.length_a   1.000
_cell.length_b   1.000
_cell.length_c   1.000
_cell.angle_alpha   90.00
_cell.angle_beta   90.00
_cell.angle_gamma   90.00
#
_symmetry.space_group_name_H-M   'P 1'
#
loop_
_entity.id
_entity.type
_entity.pdbx_description
1 polymer ?
#
loop_
_entity_poly.entity_id
_entity_poly.type
_entity_poly.pdbx_seq_one_letter_code
_entity_poly.pdbx_strand_id
1 'polypeptide(L)'
;MSLLSMVQQAADLIGVQRPTQVVSSSDPTIRQLLAVAQMEGRTLAARGPWPEMTREASFTTVAGQANYDLQSLVPDMDFLINNTMWNRTTGRVVGGPMSAMDWQANRAHGSATPFPTFRIREGVLMFAPTPAQSESYSFEYHSKNWCKSSAGDGQQGWQADSDVGILSEHLMTLGLVWRFKKAKGFDYSQEYGAYQNEVSQKKARSGGSPILSLVGGPSYTIQRGVTGGGHWY
;
A
#
# COMPACT_ATOMS: atom_id res chain seq x y z
N MET A 1 17.74 0.16 10.49
CA MET A 1 18.95 -0.54 9.98
C MET A 1 19.07 -0.23 8.48
N SER A 2 20.27 0.08 7.96
CA SER A 2 20.45 0.41 6.52
C SER A 2 20.61 -0.84 5.65
N LEU A 3 20.48 -0.71 4.33
CA LEU A 3 20.78 -1.76 3.36
C LEU A 3 22.16 -2.38 3.61
N LEU A 4 23.20 -1.55 3.74
CA LEU A 4 24.56 -2.05 3.96
C LEU A 4 24.64 -2.90 5.24
N SER A 5 24.11 -2.41 6.36
CA SER A 5 24.13 -3.20 7.61
C SER A 5 23.32 -4.49 7.51
N MET A 6 22.20 -4.48 6.79
CA MET A 6 21.38 -5.68 6.53
C MET A 6 22.15 -6.73 5.72
N VAL A 7 22.80 -6.31 4.64
CA VAL A 7 23.58 -7.22 3.80
C VAL A 7 24.83 -7.70 4.52
N GLN A 8 25.47 -6.87 5.34
CA GLN A 8 26.58 -7.29 6.20
C GLN A 8 26.14 -8.39 7.19
N GLN A 9 25.01 -8.21 7.86
CA GLN A 9 24.47 -9.24 8.76
C GLN A 9 24.15 -10.54 8.00
N ALA A 10 23.53 -10.44 6.83
CA ALA A 10 23.27 -11.60 5.99
C ALA A 10 24.56 -12.28 5.52
N ALA A 11 25.60 -11.51 5.19
CA ALA A 11 26.90 -12.01 4.77
C ALA A 11 27.60 -12.81 5.88
N ASP A 12 27.55 -12.30 7.11
CA ASP A 12 28.10 -12.96 8.29
C ASP A 12 27.35 -14.30 8.56
N LEU A 13 26.04 -14.36 8.34
CA LEU A 13 25.23 -15.57 8.54
C LEU A 13 25.46 -16.66 7.47
N ILE A 14 25.76 -16.27 6.24
CA ILE A 14 26.00 -17.20 5.11
C ILE A 14 27.48 -17.50 4.87
N GLY A 15 28.38 -16.90 5.64
CA GLY A 15 29.83 -17.14 5.57
C GLY A 15 30.51 -16.55 4.34
N VAL A 16 30.01 -15.44 3.80
CA VAL A 16 30.68 -14.69 2.72
C VAL A 16 31.37 -13.44 3.26
N GLN A 17 32.33 -12.92 2.52
CA GLN A 17 33.07 -11.72 2.94
C GLN A 17 32.11 -10.55 3.21
N ARG A 18 32.26 -9.94 4.38
CA ARG A 18 31.46 -8.78 4.79
C ARG A 18 31.71 -7.59 3.84
N PRO A 19 30.69 -7.09 3.13
CA PRO A 19 30.87 -6.00 2.18
C PRO A 19 31.06 -4.65 2.88
N THR A 20 31.88 -3.77 2.30
CA THR A 20 31.99 -2.35 2.69
C THR A 20 31.06 -1.44 1.90
N GLN A 21 30.62 -1.89 0.72
CA GLN A 21 29.63 -1.25 -0.14
C GLN A 21 28.79 -2.32 -0.84
N VAL A 22 27.51 -2.05 -1.12
CA VAL A 22 26.60 -3.01 -1.77
C VAL A 22 26.19 -2.52 -3.15
N VAL A 23 25.59 -1.34 -3.24
CA VAL A 23 24.94 -0.87 -4.48
C VAL A 23 25.94 -0.70 -5.62
N SER A 24 27.11 -0.14 -5.34
CA SER A 24 28.17 0.12 -6.32
C SER A 24 29.23 -0.98 -6.40
N SER A 25 29.02 -2.13 -5.74
CA SER A 25 30.02 -3.20 -5.71
C SER A 25 30.15 -3.91 -7.06
N SER A 26 31.39 -4.18 -7.47
CA SER A 26 31.71 -4.98 -8.65
C SER A 26 31.83 -6.48 -8.36
N ASP A 27 31.85 -6.89 -7.09
CA ASP A 27 31.92 -8.29 -6.69
C ASP A 27 30.63 -9.02 -7.12
N PRO A 28 30.72 -10.11 -7.92
CA PRO A 28 29.57 -10.89 -8.35
C PRO A 28 28.69 -11.40 -7.19
N THR A 29 29.28 -11.75 -6.05
CA THR A 29 28.56 -12.24 -4.87
C THR A 29 27.76 -11.12 -4.21
N ILE A 30 28.35 -9.94 -4.06
CA ILE A 30 27.68 -8.78 -3.47
C ILE A 30 26.56 -8.29 -4.39
N ARG A 31 26.80 -8.28 -5.72
CA ARG A 31 25.75 -8.00 -6.71
C ARG A 31 24.59 -8.98 -6.63
N GLN A 32 24.88 -10.26 -6.40
CA GLN A 32 23.84 -11.27 -6.20
C GLN A 32 23.05 -11.02 -4.91
N LEU A 33 23.72 -10.65 -3.81
CA LEU A 33 23.05 -10.28 -2.56
C LEU A 33 22.14 -9.06 -2.73
N LEU A 34 22.57 -8.04 -3.48
CA LEU A 34 21.73 -6.90 -3.82
C LEU A 34 20.49 -7.33 -4.63
N ALA A 35 20.67 -8.17 -5.65
CA ALA A 35 19.54 -8.67 -6.45
C ALA A 35 18.54 -9.48 -5.61
N VAL A 36 19.04 -10.30 -4.68
CA VAL A 36 18.22 -11.03 -3.71
C VAL A 36 17.49 -10.07 -2.77
N ALA A 37 18.15 -9.02 -2.28
CA ALA A 37 17.54 -8.02 -1.41
C ALA A 37 16.43 -7.24 -2.10
N GLN A 38 16.62 -6.89 -3.39
CA GLN A 38 15.58 -6.25 -4.21
C GLN A 38 14.38 -7.17 -4.42
N MET A 39 14.62 -8.45 -4.72
CA MET A 39 13.56 -9.45 -4.88
C MET A 39 12.80 -9.65 -3.57
N GLU A 40 13.50 -9.71 -2.44
CA GLU A 40 12.87 -9.88 -1.14
C GLU A 40 12.00 -8.68 -0.77
N GLY A 41 12.48 -7.45 -0.93
CA GLY A 41 11.68 -6.25 -0.69
C GLY A 41 10.36 -6.25 -1.45
N ARG A 42 10.42 -6.54 -2.76
CA ARG A 42 9.23 -6.66 -3.61
C ARG A 42 8.32 -7.80 -3.21
N THR A 43 8.89 -8.98 -2.91
CA THR A 43 8.09 -10.16 -2.54
C THR A 43 7.40 -9.96 -1.19
N LEU A 44 8.11 -9.40 -0.21
CA LEU A 44 7.58 -9.15 1.12
C LEU A 44 6.47 -8.10 1.05
N ALA A 45 6.67 -7.02 0.32
CA ALA A 45 5.65 -6.00 0.06
C ALA A 45 4.37 -6.60 -0.57
N ALA A 46 4.51 -7.49 -1.55
CA ALA A 46 3.37 -8.12 -2.22
C ALA A 46 2.62 -9.17 -1.38
N ARG A 47 3.16 -9.60 -0.23
CA ARG A 47 2.53 -10.67 0.57
C ARG A 47 1.23 -10.25 1.24
N GLY A 48 0.93 -8.97 1.36
CA GLY A 48 -0.33 -8.49 1.95
C GLY A 48 -0.23 -7.03 2.35
N PRO A 49 -1.36 -6.41 2.74
CA PRO A 49 -1.40 -5.01 3.13
C PRO A 49 -0.66 -4.83 4.45
N TRP A 50 0.56 -4.30 4.39
CA TRP A 50 1.33 -3.97 5.57
C TRP A 50 0.85 -2.62 6.12
N PRO A 51 0.46 -2.52 7.41
CA PRO A 51 0.10 -1.23 8.01
C PRO A 51 1.23 -0.20 7.87
N GLU A 52 2.48 -0.63 7.93
CA GLU A 52 3.67 0.21 7.78
C GLU A 52 3.77 0.85 6.38
N MET A 53 3.11 0.26 5.37
CA MET A 53 3.02 0.75 3.99
C MET A 53 1.69 1.46 3.69
N THR A 54 0.79 1.57 4.67
CA THR A 54 -0.46 2.32 4.55
C THR A 54 -0.21 3.81 4.76
N ARG A 55 -0.78 4.65 3.90
CA ARG A 55 -0.61 6.11 3.91
C ARG A 55 -1.96 6.79 3.70
N GLU A 56 -2.09 8.01 4.20
CA GLU A 56 -3.23 8.89 3.91
C GLU A 56 -2.84 9.86 2.80
N ALA A 57 -3.73 10.04 1.83
CA ALA A 57 -3.66 11.11 0.85
C ALA A 57 -4.78 12.10 1.09
N SER A 58 -4.50 13.38 0.82
CA SER A 58 -5.50 14.44 0.82
C SER A 58 -5.33 15.31 -0.41
N PHE A 59 -6.43 15.68 -1.05
CA PHE A 59 -6.42 16.60 -2.18
C PHE A 59 -7.69 17.45 -2.20
N THR A 60 -7.62 18.56 -2.93
CA THR A 60 -8.74 19.49 -3.08
C THR A 60 -9.28 19.38 -4.51
N THR A 61 -10.59 19.19 -4.63
CA THR A 61 -11.26 19.18 -5.95
C THR A 61 -11.29 20.58 -6.56
N VAL A 62 -11.45 20.63 -7.87
CA VAL A 62 -11.69 21.86 -8.63
C VAL A 62 -13.12 21.84 -9.13
N ALA A 63 -13.82 22.97 -9.01
CA ALA A 63 -15.18 23.12 -9.50
C ALA A 63 -15.26 22.80 -11.00
N GLY A 64 -16.18 21.92 -11.38
CA GLY A 64 -16.36 21.48 -12.78
C GLY A 64 -15.38 20.41 -13.26
N GLN A 65 -14.43 19.96 -12.43
CA GLN A 65 -13.48 18.91 -12.79
C GLN A 65 -13.89 17.56 -12.19
N ALA A 66 -14.24 16.60 -13.06
CA ALA A 66 -14.66 15.25 -12.65
C ALA A 66 -13.52 14.23 -12.53
N ASN A 67 -12.40 14.48 -13.22
CA ASN A 67 -11.32 13.51 -13.40
C ASN A 67 -10.04 14.04 -12.76
N TYR A 68 -9.35 13.18 -12.01
CA TYR A 68 -8.10 13.49 -11.36
C TYR A 68 -7.08 12.39 -11.63
N ASP A 69 -5.90 12.76 -12.12
CA ASP A 69 -4.83 11.82 -12.37
C ASP A 69 -4.22 11.34 -11.04
N LEU A 70 -4.26 10.03 -10.80
CA LEU A 70 -3.71 9.43 -9.59
C LEU A 70 -2.19 9.51 -9.56
N GLN A 71 -1.51 9.54 -10.70
CA GLN A 71 -0.06 9.68 -10.72
C GLN A 71 0.37 11.04 -10.16
N SER A 72 -0.40 12.09 -10.43
CA SER A 72 -0.18 13.44 -9.89
C SER A 72 -0.65 13.56 -8.43
N LEU A 73 -1.74 12.90 -8.04
CA LEU A 73 -2.27 12.96 -6.67
C LEU A 73 -1.48 12.11 -5.68
N VAL A 74 -1.16 10.87 -6.06
CA VAL A 74 -0.61 9.81 -5.21
C VAL A 74 0.34 8.92 -6.03
N PRO A 75 1.54 9.42 -6.39
CA PRO A 75 2.44 8.76 -7.34
C PRO A 75 2.91 7.36 -6.89
N ASP A 76 2.87 7.08 -5.59
CA ASP A 76 3.29 5.83 -5.00
C ASP A 76 2.15 4.88 -4.66
N MET A 77 0.90 5.21 -5.01
CA MET A 77 -0.25 4.35 -4.71
C MET A 77 -0.19 3.03 -5.48
N ASP A 78 -0.35 1.91 -4.77
CA ASP A 78 -0.59 0.59 -5.34
C ASP A 78 -2.09 0.35 -5.53
N PHE A 79 -2.84 0.39 -4.43
CA PHE A 79 -4.29 0.27 -4.42
C PHE A 79 -4.91 1.15 -3.33
N LEU A 80 -6.14 1.59 -3.59
CA LEU A 80 -6.96 2.31 -2.63
C LEU A 80 -7.49 1.35 -1.56
N ILE A 81 -7.51 1.77 -0.29
CA ILE A 81 -8.22 1.03 0.75
C ILE A 81 -9.71 1.38 0.67
N ASN A 82 -10.53 0.37 0.39
CA ASN A 82 -11.96 0.55 0.15
C ASN A 82 -12.66 1.20 1.36
N ASN A 83 -13.69 2.02 1.08
CA ASN A 83 -14.51 2.71 2.08
C ASN A 83 -13.76 3.69 3.01
N THR A 84 -12.56 4.14 2.62
CA THR A 84 -11.79 5.13 3.40
C THR A 84 -11.86 6.54 2.82
N MET A 85 -12.55 6.75 1.70
CA MET A 85 -12.62 8.07 1.08
C MET A 85 -13.72 8.93 1.67
N TRP A 86 -13.34 10.10 2.18
CA TRP A 86 -14.23 11.05 2.83
C TRP A 86 -14.03 12.45 2.24
N ASN A 87 -15.15 13.15 2.06
CA ASN A 87 -15.15 14.58 1.88
C ASN A 87 -15.02 15.23 3.26
N ARG A 88 -13.86 15.83 3.55
CA ARG A 88 -13.54 16.51 4.81
C ARG A 88 -14.24 17.87 4.95
N THR A 89 -14.71 18.46 3.85
CA THR A 89 -15.47 19.72 3.87
C THR A 89 -16.91 19.49 4.31
N THR A 90 -17.58 18.47 3.76
CA THR A 90 -18.99 18.18 4.06
C THR A 90 -19.18 17.10 5.14
N GLY A 91 -18.11 16.41 5.53
CA GLY A 91 -18.16 15.30 6.49
C GLY A 91 -18.85 14.05 5.94
N ARG A 92 -18.95 13.91 4.60
CA ARG A 92 -19.66 12.80 3.95
C ARG A 92 -18.68 11.78 3.39
N VAL A 93 -19.02 10.51 3.56
CA VAL A 93 -18.31 9.40 2.88
C VAL A 93 -18.55 9.48 1.38
N VAL A 94 -17.52 9.14 0.59
CA VAL A 94 -17.66 8.99 -0.86
C VAL A 94 -17.88 7.52 -1.18
N GLY A 95 -18.99 7.20 -1.84
CA GLY A 95 -19.34 5.83 -2.20
C GLY A 95 -18.50 5.30 -3.37
N GLY A 96 -18.03 4.05 -3.29
CA GLY A 96 -17.34 3.43 -4.42
C GLY A 96 -16.39 2.30 -3.99
N PRO A 97 -15.62 1.73 -4.93
CA PRO A 97 -15.58 2.05 -6.36
C PRO A 97 -16.83 1.56 -7.12
N MET A 98 -17.35 2.38 -8.03
CA MET A 98 -18.52 2.02 -8.85
C MET A 98 -18.17 0.97 -9.91
N SER A 99 -19.08 0.02 -10.12
CA SER A 99 -18.90 -1.03 -11.13
C SER A 99 -18.90 -0.48 -12.55
N ALA A 100 -18.42 -1.29 -13.50
CA ALA A 100 -18.39 -0.89 -14.91
C ALA A 100 -19.78 -0.59 -15.48
N MET A 101 -20.75 -1.42 -15.11
CA MET A 101 -22.14 -1.33 -15.54
C MET A 101 -22.83 -0.11 -14.92
N ASP A 102 -22.74 0.05 -13.59
CA ASP A 102 -23.39 1.16 -12.88
C ASP A 102 -22.88 2.52 -13.37
N TRP A 103 -21.58 2.59 -13.69
CA TRP A 103 -21.00 3.81 -14.25
C TRP A 103 -21.58 4.14 -15.62
N GLN A 104 -21.72 3.15 -16.51
CA GLN A 104 -22.33 3.40 -17.83
C GLN A 104 -23.82 3.73 -17.71
N ALA A 105 -24.53 3.08 -16.78
CA ALA A 105 -25.93 3.40 -16.49
C ALA A 105 -26.09 4.84 -15.99
N ASN A 106 -25.25 5.30 -15.06
CA ASN A 106 -25.23 6.68 -14.58
C ASN A 106 -25.03 7.68 -15.75
N ARG A 107 -24.09 7.39 -16.66
CA ARG A 107 -23.83 8.22 -17.85
C ARG A 107 -24.97 8.20 -18.87
N ALA A 108 -25.65 7.07 -19.05
CA ALA A 108 -26.75 6.93 -19.99
C ALA A 108 -28.04 7.61 -19.51
N HIS A 109 -28.35 7.48 -18.22
CA HIS A 109 -29.59 8.01 -17.64
C HIS A 109 -29.48 9.45 -17.13
N GLY A 110 -28.31 10.08 -17.26
CA GLY A 110 -28.03 11.42 -16.71
C GLY A 110 -28.31 11.52 -15.21
N SER A 111 -28.40 10.37 -14.52
CA SER A 111 -28.83 10.28 -13.13
C SER A 111 -27.61 10.51 -12.25
N ALA A 112 -27.41 11.77 -11.84
CA ALA A 112 -26.43 12.08 -10.81
C ALA A 112 -26.75 11.25 -9.57
N THR A 113 -25.74 10.57 -9.02
CA THR A 113 -25.88 9.95 -7.71
C THR A 113 -26.11 11.05 -6.69
N PRO A 114 -27.11 10.94 -5.80
CA PRO A 114 -27.40 11.99 -4.81
C PRO A 114 -26.24 12.19 -3.82
N PHE A 115 -25.37 11.18 -3.68
CA PHE A 115 -24.14 11.24 -2.90
C PHE A 115 -22.92 11.15 -3.83
N PRO A 116 -21.79 11.77 -3.46
CA PRO A 116 -20.57 11.66 -4.24
C PRO A 116 -20.14 10.19 -4.29
N THR A 117 -19.89 9.74 -5.51
CA THR A 117 -19.37 8.41 -5.80
C THR A 117 -18.13 8.51 -6.67
N PHE A 118 -17.31 7.47 -6.65
CA PHE A 118 -16.09 7.43 -7.45
C PHE A 118 -15.90 6.12 -8.19
N ARG A 119 -15.10 6.20 -9.24
CA ARG A 119 -14.54 5.05 -9.95
C ARG A 119 -13.09 5.33 -10.30
N ILE A 120 -12.25 4.31 -10.22
CA ILE A 120 -10.87 4.38 -10.73
C ILE A 120 -10.80 3.60 -12.04
N ARG A 121 -10.23 4.21 -13.07
CA ARG A 121 -9.95 3.56 -14.37
C ARG A 121 -8.72 4.19 -15.00
N GLU A 122 -7.80 3.38 -15.52
CA GLU A 122 -6.60 3.85 -16.25
C GLU A 122 -5.78 4.88 -15.45
N GLY A 123 -5.69 4.73 -14.13
CA GLY A 123 -4.96 5.67 -13.27
C GLY A 123 -5.70 6.99 -13.03
N VAL A 124 -6.96 7.12 -13.42
CA VAL A 124 -7.77 8.31 -13.18
C VAL A 124 -8.84 8.03 -12.12
N LEU A 125 -8.89 8.88 -11.09
CA LEU A 125 -9.98 8.97 -10.14
C LEU A 125 -11.10 9.83 -10.74
N MET A 126 -12.24 9.21 -10.98
CA MET A 126 -13.40 9.85 -11.60
C MET A 126 -14.51 10.01 -10.56
N PHE A 127 -15.09 11.21 -10.46
CA PHE A 127 -16.21 11.52 -9.57
C PHE A 127 -17.55 11.57 -10.32
N ALA A 128 -18.60 11.15 -9.62
CA ALA A 128 -20.00 11.38 -10.01
C ALA A 128 -20.82 11.74 -8.75
N PRO A 129 -21.52 12.89 -8.70
CA PRO A 129 -21.49 13.97 -9.69
C PRO A 129 -20.14 14.69 -9.72
N THR A 130 -19.92 15.49 -10.76
CA THR A 130 -18.76 16.40 -10.83
C THR A 130 -18.82 17.39 -9.66
N PRO A 131 -17.73 17.58 -8.89
CA PRO A 131 -17.65 18.58 -7.84
C PRO A 131 -18.10 19.97 -8.34
N ALA A 132 -19.09 20.56 -7.68
CA ALA A 132 -19.60 21.89 -8.03
C ALA A 132 -18.76 23.03 -7.42
N GLN A 133 -17.97 22.71 -6.39
CA GLN A 133 -17.12 23.64 -5.64
C GLN A 133 -15.79 22.94 -5.30
N SER A 134 -14.80 23.71 -4.85
CA SER A 134 -13.59 23.12 -4.25
C SER A 134 -13.91 22.56 -2.87
N GLU A 135 -13.66 21.27 -2.71
CA GLU A 135 -13.87 20.53 -1.48
C GLU A 135 -12.64 19.67 -1.19
N SER A 136 -12.35 19.44 0.09
CA SER A 136 -11.23 18.62 0.52
C SER A 136 -11.66 17.15 0.63
N TYR A 137 -10.92 16.26 -0.01
CA TYR A 137 -11.10 14.81 0.07
C TYR A 137 -9.86 14.16 0.66
N SER A 138 -10.06 13.17 1.52
CA SER A 138 -8.98 12.34 2.07
C SER A 138 -9.33 10.86 1.92
N PHE A 139 -8.32 10.02 1.76
CA PHE A 139 -8.47 8.57 1.75
C PHE A 139 -7.17 7.88 2.16
N GLU A 140 -7.28 6.63 2.60
CA GLU A 140 -6.12 5.78 2.84
C GLU A 140 -5.83 4.89 1.64
N TYR A 141 -4.54 4.65 1.40
CA TYR A 141 -4.06 3.82 0.32
C TYR A 141 -2.86 2.99 0.76
N HIS A 142 -2.62 1.89 0.04
CA HIS A 142 -1.42 1.10 0.20
C HIS A 142 -0.34 1.58 -0.78
N SER A 143 0.82 1.94 -0.25
CA SER A 143 1.97 2.41 -1.05
C SER A 143 2.71 1.25 -1.73
N LYS A 144 3.32 1.51 -2.88
CA LYS A 144 4.28 0.62 -3.54
C LYS A 144 5.67 0.68 -2.90
N ASN A 145 5.95 1.72 -2.11
CA ASN A 145 7.26 1.98 -1.55
C ASN A 145 7.50 1.10 -0.32
N TRP A 146 8.50 0.22 -0.40
CA TRP A 146 8.86 -0.72 0.67
C TRP A 146 10.21 -0.41 1.33
N CYS A 147 10.96 0.54 0.77
CA CYS A 147 12.15 1.14 1.37
C CYS A 147 12.08 2.67 1.23
N LYS A 148 13.06 3.36 1.81
CA LYS A 148 13.20 4.81 1.71
C LYS A 148 14.66 5.24 1.71
N SER A 149 14.92 6.38 1.09
CA SER A 149 16.23 7.03 1.11
C SER A 149 16.60 7.44 2.54
N SER A 150 17.88 7.77 2.77
CA SER A 150 18.31 8.36 4.04
C SER A 150 17.65 9.71 4.34
N ALA A 151 17.14 10.40 3.31
CA ALA A 151 16.37 11.64 3.45
C ALA A 151 14.88 11.39 3.76
N GLY A 152 14.42 10.14 3.66
CA GLY A 152 13.05 9.74 3.96
C GLY A 152 12.15 9.57 2.74
N ASP A 153 12.66 9.76 1.52
CA ASP A 153 11.89 9.60 0.29
C ASP A 153 11.54 8.13 0.06
N GLY A 154 10.26 7.82 -0.14
CA GLY A 154 9.81 6.45 -0.43
C GLY A 154 10.37 5.91 -1.74
N GLN A 155 10.78 4.65 -1.72
CA GLN A 155 11.42 3.97 -2.85
C GLN A 155 10.85 2.55 -3.03
N GLN A 156 10.86 2.08 -4.28
CA GLN A 156 10.45 0.72 -4.67
C GLN A 156 11.65 -0.20 -4.94
N GLY A 157 12.83 0.27 -4.59
CA GLY A 157 14.09 -0.42 -4.79
C GLY A 157 15.20 0.25 -4.03
N TRP A 158 16.14 -0.55 -3.55
CA TRP A 158 17.39 -0.07 -2.98
C TRP A 158 18.20 0.69 -4.04
N GLN A 159 18.59 1.91 -3.75
CA GLN A 159 19.35 2.82 -4.61
C GLN A 159 20.66 3.27 -3.96
N ALA A 160 20.78 3.22 -2.63
CA ALA A 160 21.98 3.54 -1.89
C ALA A 160 22.19 2.62 -0.69
N ASP A 161 23.43 2.48 -0.26
CA ASP A 161 23.83 1.69 0.91
C ASP A 161 23.24 2.22 2.23
N SER A 162 22.89 3.52 2.24
CA SER A 162 22.26 4.23 3.35
C SER A 162 20.73 4.13 3.38
N ASP A 163 20.11 3.53 2.36
CA ASP A 163 18.66 3.36 2.34
C ASP A 163 18.19 2.49 3.50
N VAL A 164 16.96 2.72 3.95
CA VAL A 164 16.36 2.05 5.10
C VAL A 164 15.07 1.34 4.70
N GLY A 165 14.81 0.17 5.27
CA GLY A 165 13.58 -0.59 5.02
C GLY A 165 12.38 0.05 5.70
N ILE A 166 11.21 0.02 5.05
CA ILE A 166 9.93 0.36 5.71
C ILE A 166 9.40 -0.88 6.45
N LEU A 167 9.55 -2.05 5.83
CA LEU A 167 9.20 -3.33 6.45
C LEU A 167 10.31 -3.79 7.40
N SER A 168 9.95 -4.68 8.33
CA SER A 168 10.86 -5.16 9.38
C SER A 168 12.18 -5.67 8.81
N GLU A 169 13.28 -5.10 9.28
CA GLU A 169 14.61 -5.44 8.75
C GLU A 169 15.01 -6.87 9.12
N HIS A 170 14.51 -7.41 10.23
CA HIS A 170 14.69 -8.82 10.59
C HIS A 170 14.08 -9.77 9.55
N LEU A 171 12.86 -9.49 9.08
CA LEU A 171 12.21 -10.27 8.03
C LEU A 171 12.99 -10.20 6.72
N MET A 172 13.48 -9.00 6.38
CA MET A 172 14.32 -8.83 5.20
C MET A 172 15.61 -9.63 5.31
N THR A 173 16.35 -9.55 6.43
CA THR A 173 17.58 -10.35 6.64
C THR A 173 17.34 -11.84 6.52
N LEU A 174 16.30 -12.38 7.17
CA LEU A 174 15.92 -13.79 7.02
C LEU A 174 15.61 -14.14 5.56
N GLY A 175 14.88 -13.25 4.88
CA GLY A 175 14.56 -13.32 3.45
C GLY A 175 15.80 -13.40 2.55
N LEU A 176 16.81 -12.58 2.83
CA LEU A 176 18.09 -12.58 2.12
C LEU A 176 18.81 -13.93 2.28
N VAL A 177 18.90 -14.44 3.51
CA VAL A 177 19.65 -15.66 3.83
C VAL A 177 19.10 -16.88 3.08
N TRP A 178 17.80 -17.16 3.21
CA TRP A 178 17.23 -18.38 2.59
C TRP A 178 17.24 -18.30 1.07
N ARG A 179 17.00 -17.11 0.49
CA ARG A 179 17.03 -16.92 -0.98
C ARG A 179 18.43 -17.06 -1.55
N PHE A 180 19.44 -16.56 -0.82
CA PHE A 180 20.82 -16.75 -1.22
C PHE A 180 21.20 -18.23 -1.19
N LYS A 181 20.86 -18.95 -0.10
CA LYS A 181 21.07 -20.40 0.00
C LYS A 181 20.41 -21.15 -1.15
N LYS A 182 19.14 -20.84 -1.43
CA LYS A 182 18.40 -21.39 -2.58
C LYS A 182 19.11 -21.10 -3.92
N ALA A 183 19.56 -19.87 -4.14
CA ALA A 183 20.23 -19.49 -5.38
C ALA A 183 21.59 -20.18 -5.58
N LYS A 184 22.25 -20.60 -4.49
CA LYS A 184 23.50 -21.37 -4.51
C LYS A 184 23.28 -22.89 -4.50
N GLY A 185 22.04 -23.36 -4.35
CA GLY A 185 21.71 -24.77 -4.27
C GLY A 185 22.03 -25.41 -2.91
N PHE A 186 22.23 -24.61 -1.86
CA PHE A 186 22.32 -25.11 -0.49
C PHE A 186 20.93 -25.47 0.04
N ASP A 187 20.88 -26.34 1.05
CA ASP A 187 19.64 -26.55 1.79
C ASP A 187 19.21 -25.24 2.46
N TYR A 188 17.93 -24.93 2.31
CA TYR A 188 17.29 -23.69 2.76
C TYR A 188 15.96 -23.97 3.47
N SER A 189 15.59 -25.24 3.62
CA SER A 189 14.25 -25.66 4.06
C SER A 189 13.91 -25.13 5.46
N GLN A 190 14.85 -25.23 6.39
CA GLN A 190 14.67 -24.77 7.77
C GLN A 190 14.58 -23.24 7.85
N GLU A 191 15.47 -22.51 7.18
CA GLU A 191 15.46 -21.04 7.17
C GLU A 191 14.22 -20.47 6.50
N TYR A 192 13.77 -21.13 5.43
CA TYR A 192 12.51 -20.77 4.79
C TYR A 192 11.33 -20.99 5.74
N GLY A 193 11.26 -22.12 6.43
CA GLY A 193 10.22 -22.38 7.44
C GLY A 193 10.20 -21.32 8.56
N ALA A 194 11.36 -20.99 9.11
CA ALA A 194 11.50 -19.93 10.13
C ALA A 194 11.03 -18.57 9.59
N TYR A 195 11.44 -18.18 8.39
CA TYR A 195 11.00 -16.96 7.73
C TYR A 195 9.48 -16.91 7.52
N GLN A 196 8.86 -18.01 7.06
CA GLN A 196 7.40 -18.08 6.87
C GLN A 196 6.64 -17.89 8.19
N ASN A 197 7.14 -18.48 9.28
CA ASN A 197 6.56 -18.33 10.61
C ASN A 197 6.67 -16.88 11.11
N GLU A 198 7.83 -16.26 10.98
CA GLU A 198 8.05 -14.86 11.39
C GLU A 198 7.19 -13.88 10.60
N VAL A 199 7.07 -14.07 9.28
CA VAL A 199 6.17 -13.25 8.44
C VAL A 199 4.73 -13.36 8.94
N SER A 200 4.27 -14.57 9.24
CA SER A 200 2.90 -14.81 9.71
C SER A 200 2.65 -14.18 11.09
N GLN A 201 3.61 -14.31 12.01
CA GLN A 201 3.53 -13.69 13.33
C GLN A 201 3.54 -12.17 13.25
N LYS A 202 4.40 -11.58 12.41
CA LYS A 202 4.45 -10.13 12.23
C LYS A 202 3.16 -9.59 11.66
N LYS A 203 2.61 -10.22 10.62
CA LYS A 203 1.30 -9.84 10.08
C LYS A 203 0.18 -9.94 11.10
N ALA A 204 0.16 -10.99 11.93
CA ALA A 204 -0.87 -11.15 12.95
C ALA A 204 -0.81 -10.07 14.04
N ARG A 205 0.38 -9.50 14.32
CA ARG A 205 0.58 -8.45 15.31
C ARG A 205 0.43 -7.05 14.73
N SER A 206 0.80 -6.85 13.47
CA SER A 206 0.72 -5.56 12.78
C SER A 206 -0.74 -5.24 12.43
N GLY A 207 -1.25 -4.12 12.94
CA GLY A 207 -2.58 -3.58 12.60
C GLY A 207 -3.54 -3.42 13.79
N GLY A 208 -3.27 -4.11 14.90
CA GLY A 208 -4.20 -4.16 16.04
C GLY A 208 -5.49 -4.92 15.69
N SER A 209 -6.12 -5.54 16.67
CA SER A 209 -7.45 -6.14 16.48
C SER A 209 -8.51 -5.17 17.00
N PRO A 210 -9.58 -4.87 16.25
CA PRO A 210 -10.74 -4.24 16.84
C PRO A 210 -11.27 -5.12 17.98
N ILE A 211 -11.89 -4.48 18.98
CA ILE A 211 -12.61 -5.21 20.03
C ILE A 211 -13.72 -6.01 19.34
N LEU A 212 -13.63 -7.34 19.43
CA LEU A 212 -14.62 -8.23 18.85
C LEU A 212 -15.90 -8.16 19.70
N SER A 213 -16.80 -7.25 19.34
CA SER A 213 -18.11 -7.14 19.99
C SER A 213 -19.12 -8.03 19.25
N LEU A 214 -19.58 -9.09 19.91
CA LEU A 214 -20.67 -9.93 19.40
C LEU A 214 -22.04 -9.21 19.37
N VAL A 215 -22.15 -8.10 20.11
CA VAL A 215 -23.30 -7.20 20.08
C VAL A 215 -22.88 -6.02 19.23
N GLY A 216 -23.41 -5.92 18.00
CA GLY A 216 -22.96 -4.97 16.97
C GLY A 216 -22.62 -3.58 17.54
N GLY A 217 -21.33 -3.26 17.58
CA GLY A 217 -20.84 -1.91 17.85
C GLY A 217 -21.31 -0.95 16.76
N PRO A 218 -21.21 0.37 16.98
CA PRO A 218 -21.81 1.37 16.10
C PRO A 218 -21.18 1.25 14.71
N SER A 219 -21.85 0.52 13.84
CA SER A 219 -21.63 0.57 12.43
C SER A 219 -22.08 1.97 12.05
N TYR A 220 -21.19 2.79 11.47
CA TYR A 220 -21.69 3.86 10.62
C TYR A 220 -22.44 3.16 9.49
N THR A 221 -23.72 2.90 9.73
CA THR A 221 -24.64 2.43 8.70
C THR A 221 -24.50 3.44 7.59
N ILE A 222 -24.00 2.99 6.44
CA ILE A 222 -24.02 3.75 5.21
C ILE A 222 -25.50 3.99 4.97
N GLN A 223 -26.01 5.12 5.46
CA GLN A 223 -27.42 5.42 5.43
C GLN A 223 -27.75 5.71 3.97
N ARG A 224 -28.05 4.67 3.20
CA ARG A 224 -28.72 4.80 1.92
C ARG A 224 -30.01 5.54 2.25
N GLY A 225 -30.05 6.81 1.86
CA GLY A 225 -31.14 7.71 2.18
C GLY A 225 -32.48 7.02 1.90
N VAL A 226 -33.23 6.77 2.97
CA VAL A 226 -34.62 6.39 2.85
C VAL A 226 -35.32 7.64 2.34
N THR A 227 -35.71 7.65 1.07
CA THR A 227 -36.66 8.65 0.57
C THR A 227 -37.95 8.47 1.35
N GLY A 228 -38.19 9.37 2.29
CA GLY A 228 -39.46 9.45 3.01
C GLY A 228 -40.59 9.57 2.00
N GLY A 229 -41.45 8.56 1.95
CA GLY A 229 -42.69 8.60 1.18
C GLY A 229 -43.59 9.67 1.77
N GLY A 230 -43.60 10.86 1.16
CA GLY A 230 -44.57 11.90 1.44
C GLY A 230 -45.94 11.48 0.91
N HIS A 231 -46.89 11.33 1.81
CA HIS A 231 -48.30 11.21 1.52
C HIS A 231 -48.81 12.48 0.82
N TRP A 232 -49.48 12.31 -0.32
CA TRP A 232 -50.32 13.35 -0.92
C TRP A 232 -51.76 13.09 -0.46
N TYR A 233 -52.35 14.10 0.18
CA TYR A 233 -53.79 14.17 0.43
C TYR A 233 -54.55 14.41 -0.87
#